data_AF-A0A919JAQ7-F1
#
_entry.id   AF-A0A919JAQ7-F1
#
_cell.length_a   1.000
_cell.length_b   1.000
_cell.length_c   1.000
_cell.angle_alpha   90.00
_cell.angle_beta   90.00
_cell.angle_gamma   90.00
#
_symmetry.space_group_name_H-M   'P 1'
#
loop_
_entity.id
_entity.type
_entity.pdbx_description
1 polymer ?
#
loop_
_entity_poly.entity_id
_entity_poly.type
_entity_poly.pdbx_seq_one_letter_code
_entity_poly.pdbx_strand_id
1 'polypeptide(L)' 'MDEADFGFWGWCRHGEVVLMSAELELAAWTVDGEKLWTTFVEPPWSYDIDAGRVRVDVMGSVRSFDLRRGP' A
#
# COMPACT_ATOMS: atom_id res chain seq x y z
N MET A 1 3.02 11.58 14.76
CA MET A 1 3.07 10.10 14.80
C MET A 1 2.11 9.67 13.72
N ASP A 2 2.54 8.80 12.82
CA ASP A 2 1.70 8.26 11.76
C ASP A 2 1.03 6.99 12.28
N GLU A 3 -0.27 6.83 12.03
CA GLU A 3 -1.07 5.71 12.50
C GLU A 3 -2.07 5.31 11.41
N ALA A 4 -2.44 4.03 11.38
CA ALA A 4 -3.57 3.61 10.55
C ALA A 4 -4.86 3.99 11.28
N ASP A 5 -5.74 4.73 10.60
CA ASP A 5 -6.99 5.21 11.20
C ASP A 5 -7.97 4.07 11.59
N PHE A 6 -7.84 2.91 10.95
CA PHE A 6 -8.73 1.76 11.07
C PHE A 6 -7.95 0.43 11.18
N GLY A 7 -8.63 -0.71 10.95
CA GLY A 7 -8.06 -2.03 11.18
C GLY A 7 -6.75 -2.27 10.42
N PHE A 8 -5.63 -2.39 11.13
CA PHE A 8 -4.36 -2.83 10.56
C PHE A 8 -4.44 -4.32 10.19
N TRP A 9 -4.07 -4.66 8.96
CA TRP A 9 -4.12 -6.04 8.48
C TRP A 9 -2.74 -6.69 8.41
N GLY A 10 -1.70 -5.92 8.07
CA GLY A 10 -0.37 -6.47 7.92
C GLY A 10 0.58 -5.54 7.19
N TRP A 11 1.82 -5.98 7.09
CA TRP A 11 2.81 -5.38 6.21
C TRP A 11 3.68 -6.47 5.58
N CYS A 12 4.25 -6.17 4.43
CA CYS A 12 5.22 -7.00 3.74
C CYS A 12 6.39 -6.14 3.24
N ARG A 13 7.55 -6.77 3.05
CA ARG A 13 8.76 -6.09 2.58
C ARG A 13 9.10 -6.52 1.16
N HIS A 14 9.34 -5.53 0.30
CA HIS A 14 9.77 -5.67 -1.09
C HIS A 14 11.05 -4.86 -1.31
N GLY A 15 12.20 -5.52 -1.14
CA GLY A 15 13.51 -4.85 -1.22
C GLY A 15 13.69 -3.82 -0.10
N GLU A 16 13.71 -2.54 -0.46
CA GLU A 16 13.83 -1.41 0.48
C GLU A 16 12.48 -0.75 0.83
N VAL A 17 11.38 -1.29 0.29
CA VAL A 17 10.04 -0.79 0.54
C VAL A 17 9.31 -1.72 1.51
N VAL A 18 8.70 -1.15 2.54
CA VAL A 18 7.70 -1.80 3.39
C VAL A 18 6.34 -1.33 2.94
N LEU A 19 5.47 -2.27 2.56
CA LEU A 19 4.10 -1.99 2.19
C LEU A 19 3.19 -2.41 3.34
N MET A 20 2.33 -1.50 3.78
CA MET A 20 1.39 -1.68 4.88
C MET A 20 -0.03 -1.65 4.34
N SER A 21 -0.84 -2.65 4.72
CA SER A 21 -2.26 -2.73 4.41
C SER A 21 -3.10 -2.58 5.67
N ALA A 22 -4.10 -1.72 5.60
CA ALA A 22 -5.12 -1.50 6.61
C ALA A 22 -6.50 -1.32 5.94
N GLU A 23 -7.56 -1.36 6.74
CA GLU A 23 -8.94 -1.42 6.27
C GLU A 23 -9.30 -0.36 5.21
N LEU A 24 -8.84 0.88 5.40
CA LEU A 24 -9.08 2.00 4.48
C LEU A 24 -7.80 2.61 3.90
N GLU A 25 -6.65 1.95 4.09
CA GLU A 25 -5.35 2.50 3.72
C GLU A 25 -4.41 1.43 3.12
N LEU A 26 -3.75 1.79 2.03
CA LEU A 26 -2.54 1.13 1.56
C LEU A 26 -1.41 2.17 1.54
N ALA A 27 -0.31 1.88 2.21
CA ALA A 27 0.81 2.79 2.31
C ALA A 27 2.16 2.10 2.08
N ALA A 28 3.13 2.85 1.58
CA ALA A 28 4.50 2.40 1.44
C ALA A 28 5.46 3.29 2.23
N TRP A 29 6.51 2.64 2.73
CA TRP A 29 7.54 3.22 3.56
C TRP A 29 8.91 2.71 3.11
N THR A 30 9.98 3.44 3.39
CA THR A 30 11.33 2.90 3.37
C THR A 30 11.55 1.98 4.57
N VAL A 31 12.56 1.12 4.50
CA VAL A 31 12.98 0.29 5.65
C VAL A 31 13.47 1.10 6.85
N ASP A 32 13.84 2.36 6.65
CA ASP A 32 14.25 3.29 7.70
C ASP A 32 13.06 4.01 8.35
N GLY A 33 11.83 3.74 7.89
CA GLY A 33 10.60 4.32 8.44
C GLY A 33 10.20 5.67 7.85
N GLU A 34 10.68 6.01 6.65
CA GLU A 34 10.23 7.21 5.92
C GLU A 34 9.02 6.87 5.05
N LYS A 35 7.92 7.63 5.15
CA LYS A 35 6.71 7.40 4.35
C LYS A 35 7.00 7.78 2.90
N LEU A 36 6.77 6.85 1.98
CA LEU A 36 6.87 7.08 0.54
C LEU A 36 5.56 7.62 -0.02
N TRP A 37 4.46 6.92 0.28
CA TRP A 37 3.12 7.31 -0.15
C TRP A 37 2.05 6.60 0.67
N THR A 38 0.83 7.11 0.60
CA THR A 38 -0.38 6.46 1.10
C THR A 38 -1.52 6.68 0.11
N THR A 39 -2.47 5.77 0.06
CA THR A 39 -3.69 5.92 -0.74
C THR A 39 -4.88 5.31 -0.02
N PHE A 40 -6.02 5.97 -0.17
CA PHE A 40 -7.30 5.47 0.31
C PHE A 40 -7.79 4.31 -0.56
N VAL A 41 -8.30 3.27 0.10
CA VAL A 41 -8.88 2.07 -0.51
C VAL A 41 -10.19 1.76 0.21
N GLU A 42 -11.26 1.50 -0.54
CA GLU A 42 -12.57 1.18 0.04
C GLU A 42 -12.83 -0.33 -0.06
N PRO A 43 -13.18 -1.03 1.04
CA PRO A 43 -13.55 -2.43 0.99
C PRO A 43 -14.76 -2.74 0.10
N PRO A 44 -14.78 -3.89 -0.61
CA PRO A 44 -13.69 -4.84 -0.73
C PRO A 44 -12.57 -4.33 -1.64
N TRP A 45 -11.33 -4.53 -1.18
CA TRP A 45 -10.14 -4.21 -1.96
C TRP A 45 -9.07 -5.29 -1.80
N SER A 46 -8.16 -5.35 -2.77
CA SER A 46 -6.98 -6.22 -2.73
C SER A 46 -5.82 -5.56 -3.45
N TYR A 47 -4.62 -6.08 -3.26
CA TYR A 47 -3.45 -5.66 -4.00
C TYR A 47 -2.54 -6.84 -4.32
N ASP A 48 -1.70 -6.66 -5.34
CA ASP A 48 -0.61 -7.56 -5.68
C ASP A 48 0.61 -6.75 -6.15
N ILE A 49 1.81 -7.30 -5.96
CA ILE A 49 3.08 -6.68 -6.36
C ILE A 49 3.74 -7.50 -7.46
N ASP A 50 3.95 -6.88 -8.62
CA ASP A 50 4.68 -7.48 -9.74
C ASP A 50 5.69 -6.50 -10.33
N ALA A 51 6.92 -6.97 -10.57
CA ALA A 51 8.00 -6.22 -11.20
C ALA A 51 8.21 -4.77 -10.69
N GLY A 52 8.06 -4.56 -9.37
CA GLY A 52 8.21 -3.23 -8.75
C GLY A 52 7.00 -2.30 -8.92
N ARG A 53 5.86 -2.83 -9.36
CA ARG A 53 4.59 -2.12 -9.43
C ARG A 53 3.60 -2.69 -8.43
N VAL A 54 2.79 -1.81 -7.88
CA VAL A 54 1.61 -2.17 -7.10
C VAL A 54 0.44 -2.22 -8.07
N ARG A 55 -0.35 -3.28 -8.02
CA ARG A 55 -1.67 -3.36 -8.64
C ARG A 55 -2.70 -3.36 -7.51
N VAL A 56 -3.54 -2.35 -7.44
CA VAL A 56 -4.62 -2.24 -6.45
C VAL A 56 -5.95 -2.40 -7.16
N ASP A 57 -6.79 -3.29 -6.65
CA ASP A 57 -8.18 -3.47 -7.06
C ASP A 57 -9.10 -2.95 -5.94
N VAL A 58 -9.88 -1.92 -6.24
CA VAL A 58 -10.92 -1.38 -5.35
C VAL A 58 -12.27 -1.62 -6.03
N MET A 59 -13.06 -2.53 -5.49
CA MET A 59 -14.39 -2.87 -6.02
C MET A 59 -14.42 -3.15 -7.55
N GLY A 60 -13.40 -3.83 -8.08
CA GLY A 60 -13.24 -4.15 -9.51
C GLY A 60 -12.55 -3.06 -10.33
N SER A 61 -12.26 -1.90 -9.73
CA SER A 61 -11.52 -0.81 -10.37
C SER A 61 -10.02 -0.97 -10.11
N VAL A 62 -9.28 -1.35 -11.15
CA VAL A 62 -7.85 -1.64 -11.05
C VAL A 62 -7.01 -0.41 -11.38
N ARG A 63 -6.06 -0.09 -10.50
CA ARG A 63 -5.01 0.91 -10.72
C ARG A 63 -3.64 0.25 -10.58
N SER A 64 -2.67 0.68 -11.36
CA SER A 64 -1.28 0.21 -11.22
C SER A 64 -0.30 1.36 -11.27
N PHE A 65 0.60 1.38 -10.30
CA PHE A 65 1.60 2.42 -10.14
C PHE A 65 2.91 1.85 -9.62
N ASP A 66 3.97 2.65 -9.70
CA ASP A 66 5.30 2.27 -9.22
C ASP A 66 5.30 2.14 -7.69
N LEU A 67 5.90 1.05 -7.18
CA LEU A 67 5.90 0.72 -5.74
C LEU A 67 6.59 1.79 -4.88
N ARG A 68 7.57 2.52 -5.41
CA ARG A 68 8.27 3.58 -4.68
C ARG A 68 7.58 4.93 -4.82
N ARG A 69 6.89 5.19 -5.93
CA ARG A 69 6.29 6.51 -6.23
C ARG A 69 4.83 6.64 -5.82
N GLY A 70 4.07 5.55 -5.80
CA GLY A 70 2.64 5.60 -5.50
C GLY A 70 1.78 6.08 -6.68
N PRO A 71 0.46 6.20 -6.47
CA PRO A 71 -0.51 6.62 -7.49
C PRO A 71 -0.38 8.08 -7.94
#